data_AF-W6NLQ2-F1
#
_entry.id   AF-W6NLQ2-F1
#
_cell.length_a   1.000
_cell.length_b   1.000
_cell.length_c   1.000
_cell.angle_alpha   90.00
_cell.angle_beta   90.00
_cell.angle_gamma   90.00
#
_symmetry.space_group_name_H-M   'P 1'
#
loop_
_entity.id
_entity.type
_entity.pdbx_description
1 polymer ?
#
loop_
_entity_poly.entity_id
_entity_poly.type
_entity_poly.pdbx_seq_one_letter_code
_entity_poly.pdbx_strand_id
1 'polypeptide(L)'
;MFAGNSRIENSQPFTDFDSDAIVEYLRKTGVLEFPGGVPTSLIATGQQWDFPNAFAPTEWILIEGLRLCGQEEIALQIAEKWIRKNFNMWRASGGTMYEKYNVVSACYKIVGGGGEYEMQEGFGWSNAVMLDLLKTYGHELQWTPADECRHKCICLWQ
;
A
#
# COMPACT_ATOMS: atom_id res chain seq x y z
N MET A 1 -29.85 -26.99 3.19
CA MET A 1 -29.80 -25.59 2.73
C MET A 1 -28.72 -24.87 3.52
N PHE A 2 -27.60 -24.56 2.88
CA PHE A 2 -26.87 -23.29 2.95
C PHE A 2 -25.93 -23.25 1.74
N ALA A 3 -25.71 -22.02 1.27
CA ALA A 3 -25.59 -21.64 -0.12
C ALA A 3 -24.31 -22.11 -0.81
N GLY A 4 -24.45 -22.33 -2.13
CA GLY A 4 -23.38 -22.69 -3.04
C GLY A 4 -22.36 -21.57 -3.21
N ASN A 5 -21.17 -22.03 -3.55
CA ASN A 5 -20.01 -21.27 -3.94
C ASN A 5 -20.31 -20.44 -5.21
N SER A 6 -20.79 -19.20 -5.06
CA SER A 6 -20.89 -18.25 -6.18
C SER A 6 -19.57 -17.52 -6.32
N ARG A 7 -18.55 -18.23 -6.82
CA ARG A 7 -17.43 -17.61 -7.52
C ARG A 7 -18.05 -16.77 -8.64
N ILE A 8 -17.66 -15.51 -8.77
CA ILE A 8 -18.07 -14.64 -9.89
C ILE A 8 -17.48 -15.26 -11.16
N GLU A 9 -18.22 -16.17 -11.77
CA GLU A 9 -17.96 -16.69 -13.10
C GLU A 9 -18.92 -15.96 -14.06
N ASN A 10 -18.34 -15.34 -15.09
CA ASN A 10 -19.00 -14.70 -16.23
C ASN A 10 -19.45 -13.23 -16.07
N SER A 11 -18.49 -12.32 -15.88
CA SER A 11 -18.53 -11.09 -16.68
C SER A 11 -17.59 -11.29 -17.87
N GLN A 12 -18.00 -10.89 -19.07
CA GLN A 12 -17.05 -10.86 -20.20
C GLN A 12 -15.86 -10.00 -19.78
N PRO A 13 -14.60 -10.45 -19.94
CA PRO A 13 -13.46 -9.59 -19.68
C PRO A 13 -13.64 -8.32 -20.51
N PHE A 14 -13.39 -7.16 -19.92
CA PHE A 14 -13.33 -5.90 -20.67
C PHE A 14 -12.33 -6.10 -21.80
N THR A 15 -12.81 -6.36 -23.02
CA THR A 15 -11.95 -6.77 -24.14
C THR A 15 -11.01 -5.66 -24.60
N ASP A 16 -11.28 -4.43 -24.18
CA ASP A 16 -10.54 -3.23 -24.54
C ASP A 16 -9.74 -2.65 -23.36
N PHE A 17 -9.69 -3.34 -22.21
CA PHE A 17 -8.90 -2.89 -21.08
C PHE A 17 -7.42 -3.24 -21.26
N ASP A 18 -6.61 -2.23 -21.57
CA ASP A 18 -5.15 -2.34 -21.69
C ASP A 18 -4.48 -2.09 -20.33
N SER A 19 -4.17 -3.17 -19.61
CA SER A 19 -3.48 -3.09 -18.32
C SER A 19 -2.01 -2.67 -18.47
N ASP A 20 -1.38 -2.92 -19.62
CA ASP A 20 0.00 -2.52 -19.89
C ASP A 20 0.11 -0.99 -20.01
N ALA A 21 -0.86 -0.34 -20.63
CA ALA A 21 -0.93 1.12 -20.69
C ALA A 21 -1.01 1.77 -19.29
N ILE A 22 -1.73 1.15 -18.35
CA ILE A 22 -1.79 1.60 -16.96
C ILE A 22 -0.43 1.45 -16.29
N VAL A 23 0.21 0.29 -16.42
CA VAL A 23 1.54 0.06 -15.84
C VAL A 23 2.58 1.02 -16.43
N GLU A 24 2.55 1.25 -17.73
CA GLU A 24 3.43 2.21 -18.39
C GLU A 24 3.21 3.63 -17.86
N TYR A 25 1.95 4.02 -17.61
CA TYR A 25 1.65 5.30 -16.98
C TYR A 25 2.21 5.38 -15.53
N LEU A 26 2.09 4.33 -14.73
CA LEU A 26 2.66 4.27 -13.37
C LEU A 26 4.19 4.39 -13.39
N ARG A 27 4.86 3.74 -14.36
CA ARG A 27 6.31 3.88 -14.55
C ARG A 27 6.68 5.29 -14.98
N LYS A 28 6.03 5.81 -16.02
CA LYS A 28 6.32 7.13 -16.60
C LYS A 28 6.14 8.27 -15.61
N THR A 29 5.14 8.17 -14.74
CA THR A 29 4.89 9.18 -13.70
C THR A 29 5.84 9.09 -12.52
N GLY A 30 6.61 8.00 -12.40
CA GLY A 30 7.54 7.77 -11.29
C GLY A 30 6.85 7.44 -9.97
N VAL A 31 5.54 7.19 -9.95
CA VAL A 31 4.82 6.86 -8.70
C VAL A 31 5.27 5.53 -8.10
N LEU A 32 5.83 4.65 -8.92
CA LEU A 32 6.43 3.40 -8.44
C LEU A 32 7.76 3.63 -7.72
N GLU A 33 8.40 4.80 -7.78
CA GLU A 33 9.69 5.03 -7.11
C GLU A 33 9.54 5.34 -5.62
N PHE A 34 8.32 5.65 -5.16
CA PHE A 34 8.07 5.97 -3.76
C PHE A 34 8.21 4.72 -2.87
N PRO A 35 9.06 4.77 -1.83
CA PRO A 35 9.43 3.56 -1.07
C PRO A 35 8.35 3.06 -0.11
N GLY A 36 7.31 3.86 0.15
CA GLY A 36 6.24 3.56 1.11
C GLY A 36 4.87 3.27 0.49
N GLY A 37 4.75 3.19 -0.84
CA GLY A 37 3.48 3.01 -1.56
C GLY A 37 3.30 4.00 -2.71
N VAL A 38 2.11 4.07 -3.27
CA VAL A 38 1.71 4.98 -4.35
C VAL A 38 0.93 6.16 -3.76
N PRO A 39 1.39 7.41 -3.92
CA PRO A 39 0.72 8.56 -3.31
C PRO A 39 -0.66 8.78 -3.95
N THR A 40 -1.59 9.36 -3.18
CA THR A 40 -2.94 9.71 -3.65
C THR A 40 -2.90 10.66 -4.85
N SER A 41 -1.93 11.58 -4.88
CA SER A 41 -1.67 12.48 -6.00
C SER A 41 -0.18 12.82 -6.09
N LEU A 42 0.22 13.51 -7.17
CA LEU A 42 1.55 14.11 -7.31
C LEU A 42 1.57 15.61 -6.94
N ILE A 43 0.47 16.14 -6.40
CA ILE A 43 0.30 17.57 -6.12
C ILE A 43 0.33 17.78 -4.61
N ALA A 44 1.27 18.59 -4.14
CA ALA A 44 1.43 18.88 -2.71
C ALA A 44 0.59 20.10 -2.30
N THR A 45 -0.72 19.92 -2.13
CA THR A 45 -1.63 21.01 -1.73
C THR A 45 -1.61 21.28 -0.22
N GLY A 46 -1.08 20.34 0.57
CA GLY A 46 -1.21 20.32 2.03
C GLY A 46 -2.53 19.72 2.52
N GLN A 47 -3.42 19.28 1.62
CA GLN A 47 -4.63 18.53 1.98
C GLN A 47 -4.31 17.06 2.27
N GLN A 48 -5.23 16.37 2.95
CA GLN A 48 -5.03 14.97 3.35
C GLN A 48 -4.95 14.02 2.14
N TRP A 49 -5.79 14.23 1.13
CA TRP A 49 -5.91 13.38 -0.06
C TRP A 49 -4.99 13.84 -1.20
N ASP A 50 -3.76 14.21 -0.86
CA ASP A 50 -2.78 14.73 -1.79
C ASP A 50 -1.36 14.29 -1.40
N PHE A 51 -0.39 14.57 -2.27
CA PHE A 51 1.01 14.28 -1.98
C PHE A 51 1.43 14.92 -0.63
N PRO A 52 2.10 14.18 0.28
CA PRO A 52 2.74 12.88 0.11
C PRO A 52 1.96 11.68 0.66
N ASN A 53 0.67 11.83 0.95
CA ASN A 53 -0.10 10.81 1.64
C ASN A 53 -0.59 9.71 0.68
N ALA A 54 -0.75 8.52 1.24
CA ALA A 54 -1.50 7.42 0.67
C ALA A 54 -2.40 6.79 1.73
N PHE A 55 -3.45 6.12 1.26
CA PHE A 55 -4.49 5.52 2.08
C PHE A 55 -4.64 4.05 1.73
N ALA A 56 -4.84 3.22 2.75
CA ALA A 56 -5.03 1.79 2.58
C ALA A 56 -6.06 1.41 1.49
N PRO A 57 -7.26 2.04 1.38
CA PRO A 57 -8.21 1.70 0.33
C PRO A 57 -7.69 1.98 -1.09
N THR A 58 -6.94 3.06 -1.31
CA THR A 58 -6.43 3.40 -2.64
C THR A 58 -5.32 2.45 -3.06
N GLU A 59 -4.45 2.07 -2.13
CA GLU A 59 -3.40 1.07 -2.33
C GLU A 59 -4.02 -0.29 -2.66
N TRP A 60 -5.01 -0.72 -1.88
CA TRP A 60 -5.65 -2.01 -2.08
C TRP A 60 -6.37 -2.11 -3.43
N ILE A 61 -7.12 -1.09 -3.85
CA ILE A 61 -7.78 -1.07 -5.16
C ILE A 61 -6.76 -1.18 -6.30
N LEU A 62 -5.62 -0.46 -6.18
CA LEU A 62 -4.57 -0.51 -7.19
C LEU A 62 -3.91 -1.88 -7.25
N ILE A 63 -3.49 -2.43 -6.10
CA ILE A 63 -2.83 -3.74 -5.99
C ILE A 63 -3.76 -4.83 -6.53
N GLU A 64 -5.01 -4.88 -6.07
CA GLU A 64 -5.96 -5.90 -6.50
C GLU A 64 -6.37 -5.73 -7.97
N GLY A 65 -6.53 -4.51 -8.45
CA GLY A 65 -6.79 -4.24 -9.86
C GLY A 65 -5.66 -4.77 -10.75
N LEU A 66 -4.42 -4.47 -10.40
CA LEU A 66 -3.24 -4.98 -11.11
C LEU A 66 -3.18 -6.51 -11.09
N ARG A 67 -3.40 -7.12 -9.92
CA ARG A 67 -3.41 -8.58 -9.74
C ARG A 67 -4.49 -9.25 -10.60
N LEU A 68 -5.71 -8.72 -10.58
CA LEU A 68 -6.84 -9.26 -11.36
C LEU A 68 -6.65 -9.08 -12.88
N CYS A 69 -5.82 -8.12 -13.30
CA CYS A 69 -5.49 -7.87 -14.70
C CYS A 69 -4.18 -8.53 -15.15
N GLY A 70 -3.62 -9.45 -14.36
CA GLY A 70 -2.41 -10.21 -14.70
C GLY A 70 -1.09 -9.46 -14.50
N GLN A 71 -1.12 -8.26 -13.92
CA GLN A 71 0.06 -7.43 -13.63
C GLN A 71 0.64 -7.78 -12.24
N GLU A 72 0.86 -9.07 -12.00
CA GLU A 72 1.19 -9.62 -10.67
C GLU A 72 2.50 -9.07 -10.09
N GLU A 73 3.53 -8.91 -10.92
CA GLU A 73 4.84 -8.39 -10.50
C GLU A 73 4.73 -6.97 -9.94
N ILE A 74 3.99 -6.10 -10.62
CA ILE A 74 3.79 -4.71 -10.19
C ILE A 74 2.91 -4.66 -8.95
N ALA A 75 1.87 -5.50 -8.89
CA ALA A 75 1.02 -5.63 -7.70
C ALA A 75 1.84 -6.02 -6.47
N LEU A 76 2.69 -7.05 -6.58
CA LEU A 76 3.60 -7.50 -5.52
C LEU A 76 4.59 -6.39 -5.11
N GLN A 77 5.16 -5.68 -6.08
CA GLN A 77 6.09 -4.58 -5.82
C GLN A 77 5.46 -3.48 -4.96
N ILE A 78 4.22 -3.08 -5.26
CA ILE A 78 3.48 -2.07 -4.51
C ILE A 78 3.08 -2.62 -3.13
N ALA A 79 2.58 -3.86 -3.08
CA ALA A 79 2.21 -4.52 -1.83
C ALA A 79 3.39 -4.61 -0.85
N GLU A 80 4.59 -5.00 -1.31
CA GLU A 80 5.78 -5.07 -0.45
C GLU A 80 6.13 -3.71 0.16
N LYS A 81 6.10 -2.64 -0.64
CA LYS A 81 6.36 -1.26 -0.17
C LYS A 81 5.36 -0.82 0.88
N TRP A 82 4.08 -1.06 0.62
CA TRP A 82 2.99 -0.70 1.52
C TRP A 82 3.06 -1.48 2.83
N ILE A 83 3.20 -2.81 2.76
CA ILE A 83 3.32 -3.70 3.93
C ILE A 83 4.50 -3.24 4.79
N ARG A 84 5.67 -3.02 4.18
CA ARG A 84 6.88 -2.59 4.89
C ARG A 84 6.65 -1.27 5.62
N LYS A 85 6.10 -0.25 4.94
CA LYS A 85 5.81 1.06 5.54
C LYS A 85 4.89 0.94 6.75
N ASN A 86 3.80 0.21 6.59
CA ASN A 86 2.79 0.02 7.63
C ASN A 86 3.35 -0.75 8.83
N PHE A 87 4.04 -1.85 8.56
CA PHE A 87 4.63 -2.70 9.60
C PHE A 87 5.67 -1.95 10.43
N ASN A 88 6.48 -1.09 9.80
CA ASN A 88 7.47 -0.30 10.51
C ASN A 88 6.84 0.72 11.46
N MET A 89 5.76 1.37 11.03
CA MET A 89 5.01 2.29 11.89
C MET A 89 4.28 1.55 13.01
N TRP A 90 3.69 0.39 12.72
CA TRP A 90 3.04 -0.46 13.72
C TRP A 90 4.02 -0.90 14.81
N ARG A 91 5.21 -1.36 14.43
CA ARG A 91 6.25 -1.74 15.40
C ARG A 91 6.74 -0.55 16.21
N ALA A 92 7.01 0.58 15.56
CA ALA A 92 7.60 1.74 16.21
C ALA A 92 6.66 2.39 17.24
N SER A 93 5.36 2.32 16.97
CA SER A 93 4.32 2.84 17.86
C SER A 93 3.94 1.89 19.00
N GLY A 94 4.45 0.65 19.00
CA GLY A 94 4.06 -0.36 19.99
C GLY A 94 2.73 -1.06 19.68
N GLY A 95 2.27 -1.03 18.42
CA GLY A 95 1.10 -1.78 17.98
C GLY A 95 0.02 -0.95 17.28
N THR A 96 0.29 0.31 16.94
CA THR A 96 -0.71 1.23 16.39
C THR A 96 -0.65 1.29 14.86
N MET A 97 -1.82 1.14 14.25
CA MET A 97 -2.06 1.43 12.83
C MET A 97 -2.65 2.82 12.67
N TYR A 98 -2.44 3.46 11.52
CA TYR A 98 -2.84 4.84 11.27
C TYR A 98 -3.77 4.94 10.07
N GLU A 99 -4.51 6.04 9.99
CA GLU A 99 -5.43 6.34 8.89
C GLU A 99 -4.74 6.44 7.52
N LYS A 100 -3.57 7.09 7.47
CA LYS A 100 -2.84 7.47 6.26
C LYS A 100 -1.33 7.42 6.49
N TYR A 101 -0.59 7.27 5.40
CA TYR A 101 0.86 7.05 5.45
C TYR A 101 1.58 7.95 4.45
N ASN A 102 2.73 8.50 4.84
CA ASN A 102 3.58 9.26 3.95
C ASN A 102 4.50 8.31 3.16
N VAL A 103 4.36 8.31 1.83
CA VAL A 103 5.00 7.32 0.96
C VAL A 103 6.41 7.68 0.51
N VAL A 104 6.88 8.93 0.74
CA VAL A 104 8.20 9.38 0.29
C VAL A 104 9.36 8.67 1.00
N SER A 105 9.06 7.98 2.11
CA SER A 105 10.04 7.22 2.88
C SER A 105 9.42 5.96 3.48
N ALA A 106 10.16 4.86 3.45
CA ALA A 106 9.86 3.67 4.23
C ALA A 106 10.09 3.87 5.76
N CYS A 107 10.72 4.98 6.16
CA CYS A 107 10.98 5.29 7.56
C CYS A 107 9.69 5.55 8.34
N TYR A 108 9.56 4.95 9.52
CA TYR A 108 8.39 5.14 10.40
C TYR A 108 8.28 6.57 10.96
N LYS A 109 9.42 7.28 11.08
CA LYS A 109 9.47 8.67 11.59
C LYS A 109 8.86 9.68 10.62
N ILE A 110 8.75 9.33 9.35
CA ILE A 110 8.16 10.18 8.32
C ILE A 110 6.68 9.82 8.23
N VAL A 111 5.86 10.60 8.92
CA VAL A 111 4.42 10.36 9.08
C VAL A 111 3.59 11.12 8.05
N GLY A 112 2.37 10.63 7.80
CA GLY A 112 1.37 11.36 7.03
C GLY A 112 0.80 12.54 7.82
N GLY A 113 0.11 13.45 7.15
CA GLY A 113 -0.45 14.65 7.78
C GLY A 113 -1.25 15.53 6.84
N GLY A 114 -1.43 16.80 7.20
CA GLY A 114 -2.13 17.79 6.38
C GLY A 114 -3.65 17.78 6.53
N GLY A 115 -4.28 18.75 5.86
CA GLY A 115 -5.71 19.06 5.86
C GLY A 115 -6.32 19.38 7.22
N GLU A 116 -7.57 18.96 7.41
CA GLU A 116 -8.47 19.54 8.42
C GLU A 116 -8.28 19.03 9.86
N TYR A 117 -7.65 17.87 10.04
CA TYR A 117 -7.50 17.25 11.36
C TYR A 117 -6.22 16.40 11.47
N GLU A 118 -5.80 16.18 12.71
CA GLU A 118 -4.61 15.41 13.07
C GLU A 118 -4.75 13.92 12.71
N MET A 119 -3.62 13.23 12.54
CA MET A 119 -3.60 11.81 12.19
C MET A 119 -4.37 10.94 13.20
N GLN A 120 -5.20 10.02 12.71
CA GLN A 120 -6.02 9.12 13.54
C GLN A 120 -5.41 7.71 13.67
N GLU A 121 -5.68 7.05 14.79
CA GLU A 121 -5.14 5.74 15.18
C GLU A 121 -6.17 4.59 15.08
N GLY A 122 -5.70 3.34 14.98
CA GLY A 122 -6.51 2.13 15.02
C GLY A 122 -7.36 1.85 13.76
N PHE A 123 -7.14 2.62 12.69
CA PHE A 123 -8.08 2.76 11.57
C PHE A 123 -8.47 1.44 10.87
N GLY A 124 -9.78 1.19 10.75
CA GLY A 124 -10.35 -0.09 10.29
C GLY A 124 -9.88 -0.53 8.89
N TRP A 125 -9.84 0.39 7.92
CA TRP A 125 -9.35 0.06 6.57
C TRP A 125 -7.87 -0.34 6.58
N SER A 126 -7.05 0.25 7.44
CA SER A 126 -5.61 0.00 7.45
C SER A 126 -5.34 -1.38 8.00
N ASN A 127 -6.05 -1.75 9.06
CA ASN A 127 -6.02 -3.09 9.63
C ASN A 127 -6.48 -4.14 8.61
N ALA A 128 -7.62 -3.90 7.95
CA ALA A 128 -8.19 -4.85 7.01
C ALA A 128 -7.27 -5.09 5.81
N VAL A 129 -6.77 -4.02 5.18
CA VAL A 129 -5.87 -4.10 4.03
C VAL A 129 -4.55 -4.76 4.41
N MET A 130 -3.97 -4.43 5.56
CA MET A 130 -2.74 -5.10 6.00
C MET A 130 -2.91 -6.60 6.20
N LEU A 131 -4.02 -7.03 6.82
CA LEU A 131 -4.28 -8.46 7.01
C LEU A 131 -4.52 -9.18 5.69
N ASP A 132 -5.24 -8.55 4.77
CA ASP A 132 -5.50 -9.10 3.43
C ASP A 132 -4.19 -9.25 2.64
N LEU A 133 -3.37 -8.19 2.57
CA LEU A 133 -2.11 -8.22 1.84
C LEU A 133 -1.09 -9.20 2.45
N LEU A 134 -1.01 -9.31 3.78
CA LEU A 134 -0.16 -10.31 4.44
C LEU A 134 -0.63 -11.73 4.16
N LYS A 135 -1.95 -11.95 4.09
CA LYS A 135 -2.52 -13.25 3.75
C LYS A 135 -2.24 -13.63 2.28
N THR A 136 -2.34 -12.65 1.38
CA THR A 136 -2.17 -12.84 -0.06
C THR A 136 -0.69 -13.01 -0.43
N TYR A 137 0.16 -12.06 -0.01
CA TYR A 137 1.56 -11.96 -0.46
C TYR A 137 2.60 -12.45 0.54
N GLY A 138 2.21 -12.81 1.77
CA GLY A 138 3.16 -13.06 2.87
C GLY A 138 4.21 -14.14 2.59
N HIS A 139 3.93 -15.08 1.68
CA HIS A 139 4.86 -16.13 1.26
C HIS A 139 5.85 -15.69 0.16
N GLU A 140 5.57 -14.58 -0.52
CA GLU A 140 6.38 -14.02 -1.61
C GLU A 140 7.31 -12.90 -1.13
N LEU A 141 7.03 -12.30 0.03
CA LEU A 141 7.84 -11.23 0.61
C LEU A 141 9.28 -11.69 0.84
N GLN A 142 10.23 -11.00 0.21
CA GLN A 142 11.66 -11.32 0.29
C GLN A 142 12.40 -10.54 1.38
N TRP A 143 11.73 -9.60 2.03
CA TRP A 143 12.32 -8.69 2.99
C TRP A 143 12.11 -9.16 4.43
N THR A 144 13.16 -9.09 5.27
CA THR A 144 13.05 -9.37 6.70
C THR A 144 13.18 -8.11 7.57
N PRO A 145 12.53 -8.08 8.74
CA PRO A 145 12.72 -7.02 9.74
C PRO A 145 14.18 -6.72 10.14
N ALA A 146 15.11 -7.65 9.91
CA ALA A 146 16.53 -7.47 10.18
C ALA A 146 17.24 -6.68 9.07
N ASP A 147 16.78 -6.77 7.82
CA ASP A 147 17.39 -6.11 6.66
C ASP A 147 17.32 -4.59 6.70
N GLU A 148 16.40 -4.08 7.52
CA GLU A 148 16.11 -2.66 7.73
C GLU A 148 17.18 -1.92 8.50
N CYS A 149 18.08 -2.64 9.17
CA CYS A 149 19.04 -2.03 10.07
C CYS A 149 20.24 -1.32 9.42
N ARG A 150 20.23 -1.18 8.09
CA ARG A 150 21.32 -0.52 7.36
C ARG A 150 21.20 1.02 7.29
N HIS A 151 20.02 1.58 7.57
CA HIS A 151 19.80 3.03 7.55
C HIS A 151 18.96 3.43 8.77
N LYS A 152 19.51 4.28 9.66
CA LYS A 152 19.08 4.69 11.04
C LYS A 152 17.58 4.92 11.34
N CYS A 153 16.73 4.88 10.33
CA CYS A 153 15.32 5.20 10.35
C CYS A 153 14.42 3.95 10.48
N ILE A 154 15.00 2.74 10.46
CA ILE A 154 14.23 1.50 10.31
C ILE A 154 14.63 0.39 11.35
N CYS A 155 15.60 0.65 12.24
CA CYS A 155 15.85 -0.23 13.39
C CYS A 155 14.88 0.05 14.54
N LEU A 156 14.25 -1.01 15.07
CA LEU A 156 13.48 -1.00 16.33
C LEU A 156 13.95 -2.07 17.33
N TRP A 157 15.08 -2.73 17.03
CA TRP A 157 15.74 -3.68 17.93
C TRP A 157 16.94 -3.01 18.60
N GLN A 158 16.68 -2.21 19.64
CA GLN A 158 17.65 -1.85 20.68
C GLN A 158 16.96 -1.97 22.03
#